data_AF-A0A316NR45-F1
#
_entry.id   AF-A0A316NR45-F1
#
_cell.length_a   1.000
_cell.length_b   1.000
_cell.length_c   1.000
_cell.angle_alpha   90.00
_cell.angle_beta   90.00
_cell.angle_gamma   90.00
#
_symmetry.space_group_name_H-M   'P 1'
#
loop_
_entity.id
_entity.type
_entity.pdbx_description
1 polymer ?
#
loop_
_entity_poly.entity_id
_entity_poly.type
_entity_poly.pdbx_seq_one_letter_code
_entity_poly.pdbx_strand_id
1 'polypeptide(L)'
;MICDFKDLRSAKEIGRKNNISAQTALRYFKLVNYSCKELPEVLSIDEFNGNAGGEKYQTILTDTKNRKIADILPNRKKSDLIKYFLTFENRKDVKYVVIDMNRYFKETAEICFPNAKIVIDRYHVVRQAIWALENVRKA
;
A
#
# COMPACT_ATOMS: atom_id res chain seq x y z
N MET A 1 -2.51 -21.83 15.18
CA MET A 1 -3.31 -20.59 15.30
C MET A 1 -2.71 -19.37 14.61
N ILE A 2 -1.68 -18.67 15.12
CA ILE A 2 -1.22 -17.40 14.50
C ILE A 2 -0.74 -17.60 13.05
N CYS A 3 -0.01 -18.69 12.78
CA CYS A 3 0.42 -19.04 11.44
C CYS A 3 -0.74 -19.33 10.46
N ASP A 4 -1.94 -19.67 10.97
CA ASP A 4 -3.11 -19.96 10.12
C ASP A 4 -3.67 -18.68 9.46
N PHE A 5 -3.30 -17.49 9.95
CA PHE A 5 -3.67 -16.20 9.35
C PHE A 5 -2.81 -15.81 8.14
N LYS A 6 -1.80 -16.61 7.78
CA LYS A 6 -0.97 -16.37 6.58
C LYS A 6 -1.72 -16.60 5.28
N ASP A 7 -2.69 -17.52 5.30
CA ASP A 7 -3.49 -17.86 4.13
C ASP A 7 -4.84 -17.14 4.16
N LEU A 8 -5.42 -16.90 2.99
CA LEU A 8 -6.74 -16.31 2.87
C LEU A 8 -7.81 -17.32 3.32
N ARG A 9 -8.19 -17.27 4.60
CA ARG A 9 -9.22 -18.13 5.20
C ARG A 9 -10.19 -17.33 6.05
N SER A 10 -11.40 -17.87 6.23
CA SER A 10 -12.37 -17.24 7.14
C SER A 10 -11.99 -17.43 8.60
N ALA A 11 -12.31 -16.46 9.46
CA ALA A 11 -12.12 -16.58 10.91
C ALA A 11 -12.86 -17.79 11.52
N LYS A 12 -13.99 -18.19 10.92
CA LYS A 12 -14.75 -19.38 11.30
C LYS A 12 -13.97 -20.68 11.03
N GLU A 13 -13.30 -20.77 9.89
CA GLU A 13 -12.46 -21.92 9.54
C GLU A 13 -11.24 -22.01 10.47
N ILE A 14 -10.54 -20.89 10.69
CA ILE A 14 -9.39 -20.83 11.61
C ILE A 14 -9.82 -21.21 13.02
N GLY A 15 -10.99 -20.73 13.47
CA GLY A 15 -11.55 -21.07 14.76
C GLY A 15 -11.85 -22.56 14.89
N ARG A 16 -12.57 -23.14 13.91
CA ARG A 16 -12.87 -24.58 13.86
C ARG A 16 -11.61 -25.44 13.88
N LYS A 17 -10.59 -25.08 13.10
CA LYS A 17 -9.30 -25.81 13.03
C LYS A 17 -8.56 -25.82 14.37
N ASN A 18 -8.69 -24.76 15.16
CA ASN A 18 -7.99 -24.60 16.43
C ASN A 18 -8.91 -24.82 17.65
N ASN A 19 -10.12 -25.38 17.47
CA ASN A 19 -11.12 -25.60 18.53
C ASN A 19 -11.46 -24.35 19.36
N ILE A 20 -11.59 -23.19 18.71
CA ILE A 20 -11.98 -21.92 19.34
C ILE A 20 -13.10 -21.22 18.56
N SER A 21 -13.77 -20.26 19.20
CA SER A 21 -14.75 -19.40 18.52
C SER A 21 -14.09 -18.50 17.47
N ALA A 22 -14.86 -18.10 16.44
CA ALA A 22 -14.39 -17.14 15.44
C ALA A 22 -13.99 -15.79 16.06
N GLN A 23 -14.69 -15.36 17.11
CA GLN A 23 -14.42 -14.14 17.87
C GLN A 23 -13.06 -14.23 18.59
N THR A 24 -12.77 -15.39 19.19
CA THR A 24 -11.47 -15.65 19.80
C THR A 24 -10.37 -15.61 18.74
N ALA A 25 -10.60 -16.18 17.55
CA ALA A 25 -9.64 -16.13 16.46
C ALA A 25 -9.37 -14.67 16.02
N LEU A 26 -10.40 -13.85 15.85
CA LEU A 26 -10.24 -12.42 15.53
C LEU A 26 -9.50 -11.63 16.62
N ARG A 27 -9.64 -12.01 17.90
CA ARG A 27 -8.85 -11.41 18.98
C ARG A 27 -7.36 -11.73 18.84
N TYR A 28 -7.02 -12.97 18.48
CA TYR A 28 -5.63 -13.36 18.20
C TYR A 28 -5.11 -12.73 16.91
N PHE A 29 -5.97 -12.48 15.90
CA PHE A 29 -5.57 -11.77 14.69
C PHE A 29 -5.00 -10.38 14.99
N LYS A 30 -5.47 -9.69 16.05
CA LYS A 30 -4.91 -8.39 16.47
C LYS A 30 -3.43 -8.47 16.90
N LEU A 31 -2.91 -9.66 17.20
CA LEU A 31 -1.50 -9.88 17.54
C LEU A 31 -0.65 -10.12 16.28
N VAL A 32 -1.27 -10.32 15.12
CA VAL A 32 -0.55 -10.44 13.84
C VAL A 32 -0.05 -9.06 13.47
N ASN A 33 1.27 -8.89 13.58
CA ASN A 33 1.94 -7.69 13.10
C ASN A 33 2.62 -8.00 11.76
N TYR A 34 2.18 -7.34 10.70
CA TYR A 34 2.87 -7.35 9.42
C TYR A 34 3.54 -5.98 9.27
N SER A 35 4.87 -5.97 9.17
CA SER A 35 5.63 -4.75 8.94
C SER A 35 6.61 -5.01 7.80
N CYS A 36 6.64 -4.10 6.84
CA CYS A 36 7.69 -4.09 5.83
C CYS A 36 9.06 -3.93 6.52
N LYS A 37 9.98 -4.88 6.33
CA LYS A 37 11.34 -4.81 6.92
C LYS A 37 12.32 -4.08 6.01
N GLU A 38 12.18 -4.28 4.71
CA GLU A 38 13.07 -3.74 3.69
C GLU A 38 12.25 -3.27 2.51
N LEU A 39 12.62 -2.11 1.96
CA LEU A 39 11.96 -1.58 0.79
C LEU A 39 12.33 -2.37 -0.47
N PRO A 40 11.39 -2.60 -1.40
CA PRO A 40 11.67 -3.28 -2.65
C PRO A 40 12.45 -2.39 -3.64
N GLU A 41 13.13 -3.03 -4.60
CA GLU A 41 13.83 -2.34 -5.69
C GLU A 41 12.88 -1.47 -6.55
N VAL A 42 11.64 -1.95 -6.73
CA VAL A 42 10.55 -1.24 -7.43
C VAL A 42 9.39 -1.09 -6.47
N LEU A 43 9.23 0.11 -5.93
CA LEU A 43 8.19 0.47 -4.99
C LEU A 43 7.06 1.20 -5.72
N SER A 44 5.81 0.83 -5.49
CA SER A 44 4.64 1.62 -5.89
C SER A 44 3.93 2.18 -4.69
N ILE A 45 3.50 3.44 -4.81
CA ILE A 45 2.73 4.18 -3.80
C ILE A 45 1.41 4.61 -4.45
N ASP A 46 0.29 4.14 -3.90
CA ASP A 46 -1.04 4.49 -4.40
C ASP A 46 -2.03 4.72 -3.24
N GLU A 47 -3.15 5.38 -3.53
CA GLU A 47 -4.24 5.62 -2.60
C GLU A 47 -5.42 4.66 -2.85
N PHE A 48 -5.99 4.11 -1.77
CA PHE A 48 -7.21 3.30 -1.87
C PHE A 48 -8.21 3.68 -0.78
N ASN A 49 -9.49 3.48 -1.09
CA ASN A 49 -10.57 3.70 -0.15
C ASN A 49 -10.92 2.37 0.54
N GLY A 50 -10.43 2.19 1.77
CA GLY A 50 -10.66 1.01 2.61
C GLY A 50 -11.41 1.34 3.90
N ASN A 51 -11.33 0.46 4.90
CA ASN A 51 -11.81 0.73 6.26
C ASN A 51 -10.82 1.67 6.98
N ALA A 52 -10.81 2.92 6.57
CA ALA A 52 -9.81 3.93 6.91
C ALA A 52 -10.00 4.57 8.31
N GLY A 53 -10.82 3.97 9.18
CA GLY A 53 -10.89 4.34 10.61
C GLY A 53 -11.18 5.83 10.92
N GLY A 54 -11.79 6.57 9.98
CA GLY A 54 -12.04 8.01 10.07
C GLY A 54 -11.29 8.87 9.04
N GLU A 55 -10.28 8.34 8.36
CA GLU A 55 -9.63 8.97 7.20
C GLU A 55 -10.37 8.63 5.90
N LYS A 56 -10.21 9.44 4.84
CA LYS A 56 -10.90 9.19 3.55
C LYS A 56 -10.16 8.17 2.65
N TYR A 57 -8.84 8.12 2.76
CA TYR A 57 -7.99 7.28 1.91
C TYR A 57 -6.79 6.76 2.72
N GLN A 58 -6.44 5.50 2.48
CA GLN A 58 -5.23 4.85 2.99
C GLN A 58 -4.19 4.76 1.87
N THR A 59 -2.93 4.62 2.24
CA THR A 59 -1.84 4.43 1.27
C THR A 59 -1.47 2.96 1.20
N ILE A 60 -1.44 2.38 0.01
CA ILE A 60 -0.92 1.03 -0.21
C ILE A 60 0.48 1.11 -0.82
N LEU A 61 1.40 0.35 -0.24
CA LEU A 61 2.75 0.18 -0.73
C LEU A 61 2.86 -1.21 -1.35
N THR A 62 3.35 -1.29 -2.58
CA THR A 62 3.53 -2.58 -3.26
C THR A 62 4.92 -2.73 -3.85
N ASP A 63 5.42 -3.96 -3.81
CA ASP A 63 6.53 -4.40 -4.65
C ASP A 63 5.97 -4.76 -6.03
N THR A 64 6.15 -3.86 -6.98
CA THR A 64 5.59 -4.01 -8.33
C THR A 64 6.25 -5.16 -9.08
N LYS A 65 7.53 -5.43 -8.81
CA LYS A 65 8.30 -6.48 -9.49
C LYS A 65 7.82 -7.87 -9.04
N ASN A 66 7.65 -8.05 -7.74
CA ASN A 66 7.22 -9.33 -7.15
C ASN A 66 5.70 -9.46 -7.00
N ARG A 67 4.93 -8.42 -7.33
CA ARG A 67 3.46 -8.36 -7.23
C ARG A 67 2.96 -8.66 -5.81
N LYS A 68 3.62 -8.06 -4.81
CA LYS A 68 3.29 -8.27 -3.39
C LYS A 68 2.98 -6.94 -2.71
N ILE A 69 2.12 -6.99 -1.70
CA ILE A 69 1.89 -5.85 -0.82
C ILE A 69 3.10 -5.74 0.12
N ALA A 70 3.76 -4.60 0.07
CA ALA A 70 4.85 -4.26 0.96
C ALA A 70 4.31 -3.79 2.31
N ASP A 71 3.33 -2.87 2.30
CA ASP A 71 2.68 -2.37 3.52
C ASP A 71 1.36 -1.63 3.23
N ILE A 72 0.57 -1.36 4.27
CA ILE A 72 -0.63 -0.52 4.23
C ILE A 72 -0.54 0.55 5.32
N LEU A 73 -0.54 1.82 4.91
CA LEU A 73 -0.43 2.96 5.82
C LEU A 73 -1.80 3.60 6.09
N PRO A 74 -2.03 4.12 7.31
CA PRO A 74 -3.33 4.59 7.73
C PRO A 74 -3.83 5.84 7.00
N ASN A 75 -2.93 6.62 6.39
CA ASN A 75 -3.28 7.85 5.68
C ASN A 75 -2.27 8.14 4.55
N ARG A 76 -2.50 9.24 3.83
CA ARG A 76 -1.69 9.73 2.69
C ARG A 76 -0.99 11.07 2.96
N LYS A 77 -0.91 11.51 4.22
CA LYS A 77 -0.32 12.80 4.59
C LYS A 77 1.18 12.75 4.33
N LYS A 78 1.69 13.73 3.60
CA LYS A 78 3.11 13.81 3.22
C LYS A 78 4.06 13.66 4.42
N SER A 79 3.77 14.34 5.53
CA SER A 79 4.59 14.27 6.76
C SER A 79 4.71 12.84 7.29
N ASP A 80 3.62 12.09 7.26
CA ASP A 80 3.53 10.76 7.85
C ASP A 80 4.22 9.74 6.94
N LEU A 81 4.08 9.90 5.62
CA LEU A 81 4.81 9.08 4.64
C LEU A 81 6.32 9.31 4.73
N ILE A 82 6.77 10.57 4.81
CA ILE A 82 8.19 10.89 4.98
C ILE A 82 8.71 10.26 6.28
N LYS A 83 7.98 10.44 7.39
CA LYS A 83 8.35 9.86 8.68
C LYS A 83 8.45 8.33 8.60
N TYR A 84 7.51 7.68 7.93
CA TYR A 84 7.51 6.24 7.72
C TYR A 84 8.72 5.80 6.89
N PHE A 85 8.96 6.41 5.73
CA PHE A 85 10.07 5.96 4.87
C PHE A 85 11.43 6.22 5.51
N LEU A 86 11.60 7.31 6.27
CA LEU A 86 12.86 7.61 6.94
C LEU A 86 13.29 6.55 7.97
N THR A 87 12.41 5.65 8.40
CA THR A 87 12.80 4.52 9.28
C THR A 87 13.57 3.42 8.54
N PHE A 88 13.55 3.41 7.20
CA PHE A 88 14.24 2.41 6.39
C PHE A 88 15.66 2.88 6.04
N GLU A 89 16.63 2.00 6.27
CA GLU A 89 18.03 2.24 5.93
C GLU A 89 18.28 2.07 4.43
N ASN A 90 17.59 1.11 3.80
CA ASN A 90 17.79 0.70 2.40
C ASN A 90 17.07 1.60 1.37
N ARG A 91 16.66 2.82 1.74
CA ARG A 91 15.97 3.75 0.83
C ARG A 91 16.77 4.10 -0.43
N LYS A 92 18.09 4.09 -0.33
CA LYS A 92 19.00 4.40 -1.44
C LYS A 92 19.09 3.27 -2.46
N ASP A 93 18.61 2.07 -2.11
CA ASP A 93 18.64 0.88 -2.96
C ASP A 93 17.37 0.75 -3.81
N VAL A 94 16.33 1.53 -3.49
CA VAL A 94 15.14 1.66 -4.33
C VAL A 94 15.53 2.31 -5.65
N LYS A 95 15.25 1.65 -6.77
CA LYS A 95 15.62 2.12 -8.12
C LYS A 95 14.47 2.82 -8.84
N TYR A 96 13.24 2.41 -8.55
CA TYR A 96 12.06 2.97 -9.18
C TYR A 96 10.96 3.17 -8.14
N VAL A 97 10.32 4.33 -8.21
CA VAL A 97 9.15 4.66 -7.39
C VAL A 97 8.01 4.99 -8.34
N VAL A 98 7.03 4.10 -8.40
CA VAL A 98 5.81 4.25 -9.20
C VAL A 98 4.77 4.98 -8.36
N ILE A 99 4.20 6.05 -8.89
CA ILE A 99 3.21 6.87 -8.19
C ILE A 99 2.05 7.21 -9.13
N ASP A 100 0.89 7.51 -8.56
CA ASP A 100 -0.09 8.32 -9.27
C ASP A 100 0.46 9.75 -9.51
N MET A 101 -0.22 10.55 -10.32
CA MET A 101 0.01 11.97 -10.59
C MET A 101 -0.21 12.89 -9.36
N ASN A 102 -0.21 12.34 -8.15
CA ASN A 102 -0.34 13.10 -6.91
C ASN A 102 0.98 13.79 -6.55
N ARG A 103 0.95 15.11 -6.47
CA ARG A 103 2.11 15.95 -6.14
C ARG A 103 2.75 15.58 -4.79
N TYR A 104 1.95 15.21 -3.79
CA TYR A 104 2.48 14.85 -2.47
C TYR A 104 3.29 13.56 -2.49
N PHE A 105 2.90 12.58 -3.33
CA PHE A 105 3.69 11.36 -3.52
C PHE A 105 4.98 11.65 -4.27
N LYS A 106 4.94 12.51 -5.29
CA LYS A 106 6.15 12.96 -5.98
C LYS A 106 7.14 13.60 -5.01
N GLU A 107 6.71 14.60 -4.23
CA GLU A 107 7.57 15.28 -3.26
C GLU A 107 8.12 14.31 -2.20
N THR A 108 7.28 13.38 -1.72
CA THR A 108 7.72 12.33 -0.79
C THR A 108 8.80 11.46 -1.41
N ALA A 109 8.61 11.05 -2.68
CA ALA A 109 9.55 10.19 -3.36
C ALA A 109 10.90 10.88 -3.61
N GLU A 110 10.89 12.15 -4.00
CA GLU A 110 12.10 12.97 -4.19
C GLU A 110 12.90 13.12 -2.88
N ILE A 111 12.21 13.30 -1.75
CA ILE A 111 12.84 13.44 -0.43
C ILE A 111 13.39 12.09 0.07
N CYS A 112 12.62 11.02 -0.07
CA CYS A 112 12.91 9.75 0.58
C CYS A 112 13.84 8.85 -0.26
N PHE A 113 13.76 8.89 -1.59
CA PHE A 113 14.43 7.94 -2.49
C PHE A 113 15.33 8.67 -3.50
N PRO A 114 16.47 9.22 -3.06
CA PRO A 114 17.29 10.12 -3.88
C PRO A 114 17.86 9.47 -5.15
N ASN A 115 18.02 8.15 -5.17
CA ASN A 115 18.56 7.40 -6.32
C ASN A 115 17.46 6.83 -7.22
N ALA A 116 16.19 6.92 -6.83
CA ALA A 116 15.10 6.29 -7.55
C ALA A 116 14.61 7.17 -8.71
N LYS A 117 14.26 6.52 -9.82
CA LYS A 117 13.50 7.16 -10.89
C LYS A 117 12.02 7.15 -10.53
N ILE A 118 11.41 8.33 -10.54
CA ILE A 118 9.98 8.48 -10.29
C ILE A 118 9.24 8.22 -11.61
N VAL A 119 8.31 7.27 -11.59
CA VAL A 119 7.52 6.83 -12.74
C VAL A 119 6.04 7.08 -12.45
N ILE A 120 5.35 7.69 -13.40
CA ILE A 120 3.89 7.85 -13.29
C ILE A 120 3.22 6.54 -13.71
N ASP A 121 2.26 6.07 -12.90
CA ASP A 121 1.48 4.89 -13.24
C ASP A 121 0.67 5.12 -14.53
N ARG A 122 0.91 4.22 -15.51
CA ARG A 122 0.23 4.21 -16.80
C ARG A 122 -1.29 4.13 -16.67
N TYR A 123 -1.83 3.41 -15.69
CA TYR A 123 -3.28 3.28 -15.52
C TYR A 123 -3.93 4.64 -15.34
N HIS A 124 -3.34 5.50 -14.52
CA HIS A 124 -3.88 6.83 -14.23
C HIS A 124 -3.79 7.74 -15.45
N VAL A 125 -2.69 7.68 -16.22
CA VAL A 125 -2.54 8.43 -17.47
C VAL A 125 -3.60 8.02 -18.49
N VAL A 126 -3.75 6.73 -18.73
CA VAL A 126 -4.74 6.19 -19.68
C VAL A 126 -6.17 6.53 -19.24
N ARG A 127 -6.47 6.41 -17.94
CA ARG A 127 -7.78 6.76 -17.39
C ARG A 127 -8.13 8.22 -17.64
N GLN A 128 -7.19 9.15 -17.39
CA GLN A 128 -7.41 10.58 -17.64
C GLN A 128 -7.66 10.87 -19.12
N ALA A 129 -6.89 10.24 -20.02
CA ALA A 129 -7.09 10.39 -21.47
C ALA A 129 -8.47 9.89 -21.91
N ILE A 130 -8.92 8.74 -21.41
CA ILE A 130 -10.24 8.19 -21.71
C ILE A 130 -11.35 9.11 -21.21
N TRP A 131 -11.23 9.65 -19.99
CA TRP A 131 -12.22 10.58 -19.44
C TRP A 131 -12.33 11.86 -20.25
N ALA A 132 -11.20 12.43 -20.68
CA ALA A 132 -11.20 13.61 -21.53
C ALA A 132 -11.94 13.35 -22.85
N LEU A 133 -11.70 12.20 -23.49
CA LEU A 133 -12.39 11.81 -24.72
C LEU A 133 -13.91 11.63 -24.51
N GLU A 134 -14.31 10.93 -23.44
CA GLU A 134 -15.71 10.70 -23.13
C GLU A 134 -16.47 11.99 -22.82
N ASN A 135 -15.82 12.97 -22.19
CA ASN A 135 -16.42 14.27 -21.91
C ASN A 135 -16.76 15.03 -23.20
N VAL A 136 -15.92 14.92 -24.24
CA VAL A 136 -16.20 15.51 -25.56
C VAL A 136 -17.30 14.74 -26.27
N ARG A 137 -17.29 13.41 -26.21
CA ARG A 137 -18.28 12.56 -26.89
C ARG A 137 -19.70 12.70 -26.34
N LYS A 138 -19.84 13.07 -25.06
CA LYS A 138 -21.13 13.23 -24.37
C LYS A 138 -21.65 14.67 -24.37
N ALA A 139 -20.86 15.63 -24.83
CA ALA A 139 -21.26 17.02 -25.03
C ALA A 139 -21.98 17.19 -26.38
#